data_AF-A0A9P5BMA7-F1
#
_entry.id   AF-A0A9P5BMA7-F1
#
_cell.length_a   1.000
_cell.length_b   1.000
_cell.length_c   1.000
_cell.angle_alpha   90.00
_cell.angle_beta   90.00
_cell.angle_gamma   90.00
#
_symmetry.space_group_name_H-M   'P 1'
#
loop_
_entity.id
_entity.type
_entity.pdbx_description
1 polymer ?
#
loop_
_entity_poly.entity_id
_entity_poly.type
_entity_poly.pdbx_seq_one_letter_code
_entity_poly.pdbx_strand_id
1 'polypeptide(L)'
;MPSALPPSATGIPAAGPDDSGNPNPQPADASTKPKYVVSQSGHAAHPDDIIASCRALQAHIEKMQADAERDLRELEERIQARELAEKRRVAPGWLDSDARLLEPERAGGEELQDAQTTAAGQASASEMPVNDQGAELDRVFGGLSMK
;
A
#
# COMPACT_ATOMS: atom_id res chain seq x y z
N MET A 1 63.28 -20.55 -28.17
CA MET A 1 63.08 -19.13 -27.83
C MET A 1 61.64 -18.97 -27.35
N PRO A 2 61.35 -18.85 -26.04
CA PRO A 2 59.99 -18.59 -25.57
C PRO A 2 59.61 -17.13 -25.87
N SER A 3 58.44 -16.92 -26.48
CA SER A 3 57.90 -15.60 -26.85
C SER A 3 57.68 -14.71 -25.63
N ALA A 4 58.19 -13.48 -25.71
CA ALA A 4 58.04 -12.41 -24.72
C ALA A 4 57.06 -11.34 -25.23
N LEU A 5 55.78 -11.69 -25.35
CA LEU A 5 54.73 -10.68 -25.52
C LEU A 5 54.13 -10.36 -24.14
N PRO A 6 54.03 -9.07 -23.76
CA PRO A 6 53.39 -8.70 -22.51
C PRO A 6 51.89 -9.00 -22.56
N PRO A 7 51.26 -9.37 -21.43
CA PRO A 7 49.81 -9.57 -21.37
C PRO A 7 49.09 -8.26 -21.72
N SER A 8 48.02 -8.36 -22.52
CA SER A 8 47.25 -7.21 -23.01
C SER A 8 46.70 -6.36 -21.87
N ALA A 9 46.89 -5.03 -21.97
CA ALA A 9 46.51 -4.04 -20.96
C ALA A 9 45.00 -3.74 -20.88
N THR A 10 44.17 -4.39 -21.69
CA THR A 10 42.71 -4.37 -21.50
C THR A 10 42.40 -5.40 -20.43
N GLY A 11 42.22 -4.94 -19.19
CA GLY A 11 42.09 -5.77 -17.98
C GLY A 11 40.91 -6.72 -17.97
N ILE A 12 41.01 -7.81 -18.72
CA ILE A 12 40.15 -8.99 -18.61
C ILE A 12 41.07 -10.08 -18.07
N PRO A 13 41.08 -10.38 -16.76
CA PRO A 13 41.72 -11.59 -16.30
C PRO A 13 40.98 -12.74 -16.98
N ALA A 14 41.69 -13.51 -17.80
CA ALA A 14 41.19 -14.79 -18.27
C ALA A 14 40.82 -15.60 -17.02
N ALA A 15 39.53 -15.81 -16.80
CA ALA A 15 39.03 -16.70 -15.77
C ALA A 15 39.66 -18.08 -16.03
N GLY A 16 40.65 -18.43 -15.20
CA GLY A 16 41.16 -19.79 -15.13
C GLY A 16 40.06 -20.71 -14.61
N PRO A 17 40.09 -22.01 -14.93
CA PRO A 17 39.19 -22.97 -14.32
C PRO A 17 39.73 -23.30 -12.92
N ASP A 18 39.34 -22.54 -11.91
CA ASP A 18 39.51 -22.94 -10.50
C ASP A 18 38.25 -23.66 -10.01
N ASP A 19 38.09 -24.89 -10.50
CA ASP A 19 37.35 -25.93 -9.79
C ASP A 19 38.13 -26.32 -8.52
N SER A 20 37.81 -25.72 -7.39
CA SER A 20 38.17 -26.28 -6.09
C SER A 20 37.29 -25.76 -4.95
N GLY A 21 36.25 -26.56 -4.61
CA GLY A 21 35.88 -26.70 -3.21
C GLY A 21 34.41 -26.50 -2.81
N ASN A 22 33.41 -26.98 -3.56
CA ASN A 22 32.05 -27.06 -3.01
C ASN A 22 31.37 -28.42 -3.30
N PRO A 23 31.10 -29.26 -2.28
CA PRO A 23 30.56 -30.62 -2.46
C PRO A 23 29.03 -30.67 -2.53
N ASN A 24 28.36 -29.57 -2.91
CA ASN A 24 26.90 -29.54 -3.01
C ASN A 24 26.47 -29.41 -4.49
N PRO A 25 25.80 -30.41 -5.09
CA PRO A 25 25.32 -30.32 -6.46
C PRO A 25 24.07 -29.44 -6.50
N GLN A 26 24.27 -28.13 -6.54
CA GLN A 26 23.25 -27.15 -6.91
C GLN A 26 23.06 -27.24 -8.45
N PRO A 27 21.85 -27.05 -9.00
CA PRO A 27 21.55 -27.41 -10.39
C PRO A 27 22.51 -26.74 -11.37
N ALA A 28 23.09 -27.56 -12.25
CA ALA A 28 24.00 -27.15 -13.30
C ALA A 28 23.24 -26.38 -14.40
N ASP A 29 23.01 -25.08 -14.21
CA ASP A 29 22.46 -24.21 -15.26
C ASP A 29 23.11 -22.81 -15.17
N ALA A 30 24.22 -22.62 -15.90
CA ALA A 30 24.91 -21.35 -16.25
C ALA A 30 26.42 -21.55 -16.55
N SER A 31 26.95 -22.76 -16.45
CA SER A 31 28.39 -23.05 -16.32
C SER A 31 29.26 -22.95 -17.58
N THR A 32 28.80 -22.38 -18.69
CA THR A 32 29.62 -22.26 -19.92
C THR A 32 29.63 -20.88 -20.57
N LYS A 33 28.89 -19.89 -20.04
CA LYS A 33 28.87 -18.55 -20.63
C LYS A 33 29.99 -17.68 -20.03
N PRO A 34 30.84 -17.04 -20.86
CA PRO A 34 31.95 -16.25 -20.36
C PRO A 34 31.46 -15.01 -19.62
N LYS A 35 31.83 -14.87 -18.35
CA LYS A 35 31.45 -13.72 -17.52
C LYS A 35 32.46 -12.60 -17.75
N TYR A 36 32.03 -11.55 -18.45
CA TYR A 36 32.89 -10.41 -18.78
C TYR A 36 32.39 -9.07 -18.24
N VAL A 37 31.21 -9.04 -17.62
CA VAL A 37 30.71 -7.85 -16.93
C VAL A 37 31.19 -7.93 -15.49
N VAL A 38 32.06 -7.02 -15.07
CA VAL A 38 32.63 -6.97 -13.72
C VAL A 38 32.17 -5.70 -13.03
N SER A 39 31.57 -5.82 -11.84
CA SER A 39 31.22 -4.68 -11.00
C SER A 39 32.44 -4.17 -10.22
N GLN A 40 32.38 -2.92 -9.76
CA GLN A 40 33.41 -2.34 -8.87
C GLN A 40 33.56 -3.13 -7.56
N SER A 41 32.51 -3.84 -7.14
CA SER A 41 32.53 -4.74 -5.97
C SER A 41 33.19 -6.10 -6.24
N GLY A 42 33.66 -6.37 -7.46
CA GLY A 42 34.33 -7.62 -7.83
C GLY A 42 33.39 -8.76 -8.26
N HIS A 43 32.09 -8.49 -8.46
CA HIS A 43 31.16 -9.49 -8.97
C HIS A 43 31.22 -9.55 -10.49
N ALA A 44 31.52 -10.73 -11.04
CA ALA A 44 31.53 -10.98 -12.48
C ALA A 44 30.30 -11.79 -12.90
N ALA A 45 29.57 -11.32 -13.93
CA ALA A 45 28.38 -11.96 -14.45
C ALA A 45 28.35 -11.95 -15.98
N HIS A 46 27.54 -12.84 -16.57
CA HIS A 46 27.17 -12.77 -17.98
C HIS A 46 26.00 -11.77 -18.14
N PRO A 47 25.92 -10.97 -19.22
CA PRO A 47 24.81 -10.04 -19.42
C PRO A 47 23.42 -10.70 -19.39
N ASP A 48 23.28 -11.91 -19.93
CA ASP A 48 22.01 -12.65 -19.86
C ASP A 48 21.57 -12.89 -18.41
N ASP A 49 22.49 -13.18 -17.51
CA ASP A 49 22.20 -13.43 -16.10
C ASP A 49 21.75 -12.14 -15.40
N ILE A 50 22.37 -11.00 -15.77
CA ILE A 50 21.98 -9.67 -15.27
C ILE A 50 20.57 -9.35 -15.75
N ILE A 51 20.27 -9.55 -17.04
CA ILE A 51 18.95 -9.30 -17.60
C ILE A 51 17.90 -10.21 -16.95
N ALA A 52 18.23 -11.49 -16.74
CA ALA A 52 17.35 -12.43 -16.05
C ALA A 52 17.06 -11.97 -14.61
N SER A 53 18.08 -11.51 -13.88
CA SER A 53 17.93 -10.94 -12.54
C SER A 53 17.03 -9.70 -12.53
N CYS A 54 17.24 -8.75 -13.45
CA CYS A 54 16.40 -7.56 -13.57
C CYS A 54 14.93 -7.91 -13.88
N ARG A 55 14.70 -8.87 -14.78
CA ARG A 55 13.34 -9.34 -15.10
C ARG A 55 12.69 -10.06 -13.93
N ALA A 56 13.43 -10.89 -13.21
CA ALA A 56 12.94 -11.57 -12.02
C ALA A 56 12.56 -10.56 -10.93
N LEU A 57 13.38 -9.52 -10.73
CA LEU A 57 13.08 -8.43 -9.79
C LEU A 57 11.83 -7.66 -10.21
N GLN A 58 11.69 -7.33 -11.50
CA GLN A 58 10.50 -6.66 -12.02
C GLN A 58 9.23 -7.48 -11.74
N ALA A 59 9.23 -8.77 -12.11
CA ALA A 59 8.10 -9.66 -11.87
C ALA A 59 7.75 -9.77 -10.37
N HIS A 60 8.75 -9.75 -9.50
CA HIS A 60 8.53 -9.76 -8.06
C HIS A 60 7.86 -8.47 -7.56
N ILE A 61 8.28 -7.31 -8.05
CA ILE A 61 7.69 -6.02 -7.70
C ILE A 61 6.24 -5.94 -8.20
N GLU A 62 5.98 -6.36 -9.44
CA GLU A 62 4.63 -6.40 -10.01
C GLU A 62 3.69 -7.30 -9.18
N LYS A 63 4.17 -8.47 -8.77
CA LYS A 63 3.41 -9.34 -7.86
C LYS A 63 3.14 -8.66 -6.51
N MET A 64 4.14 -8.03 -5.91
CA MET A 64 4.00 -7.34 -4.63
C MET A 64 2.96 -6.21 -4.71
N GLN A 65 2.95 -5.45 -5.82
CA GLN A 65 1.95 -4.41 -6.07
C GLN A 65 0.55 -5.01 -6.20
N ALA A 66 0.38 -6.06 -7.00
CA ALA A 66 -0.91 -6.72 -7.17
C ALA A 66 -1.46 -7.32 -5.86
N ASP A 67 -0.60 -7.90 -5.03
CA ASP A 67 -0.96 -8.40 -3.71
C ASP A 67 -1.40 -7.25 -2.78
N ALA A 68 -0.67 -6.13 -2.77
CA ALA A 68 -1.04 -4.95 -1.97
C ALA A 68 -2.37 -4.33 -2.40
N GLU A 69 -2.62 -4.20 -3.71
CA GLU A 69 -3.89 -3.70 -4.25
C GLU A 69 -5.07 -4.63 -3.95
N ARG A 70 -4.84 -5.94 -3.90
CA ARG A 70 -5.86 -6.91 -3.47
C ARG A 70 -6.19 -6.70 -1.99
N ASP A 71 -5.18 -6.59 -1.14
CA ASP A 71 -5.36 -6.45 0.30
C ASP A 71 -6.06 -5.13 0.67
N LEU A 72 -5.77 -4.04 -0.07
CA LEU A 72 -6.50 -2.77 0.06
C LEU A 72 -7.98 -2.93 -0.32
N ARG A 73 -8.29 -3.57 -1.45
CA ARG A 73 -9.68 -3.82 -1.87
C ARG A 73 -10.44 -4.65 -0.84
N GLU A 74 -9.84 -5.71 -0.32
CA GLU A 74 -10.46 -6.53 0.73
C GLU A 74 -10.70 -5.73 2.02
N LEU A 75 -9.79 -4.82 2.39
CA LEU A 75 -10.00 -3.94 3.53
C LEU A 75 -11.17 -2.98 3.30
N GLU A 76 -11.24 -2.34 2.14
CA GLU A 76 -12.33 -1.44 1.76
C GLU A 76 -13.68 -2.16 1.76
N GLU A 77 -13.77 -3.36 1.18
CA GLU A 77 -14.98 -4.19 1.18
C GLU A 77 -15.43 -4.54 2.61
N ARG A 78 -14.49 -4.89 3.49
CA ARG A 78 -14.81 -5.18 4.91
C ARG A 78 -15.32 -3.96 5.65
N ILE A 79 -14.75 -2.78 5.38
CA ILE A 79 -15.23 -1.52 5.97
C ILE A 79 -16.62 -1.22 5.47
N GLN A 80 -16.85 -1.26 4.16
CA GLN A 80 -18.17 -1.02 3.56
C GLN A 80 -19.22 -2.00 4.10
N ALA A 81 -18.89 -3.28 4.22
CA ALA A 81 -19.81 -4.28 4.78
C ALA A 81 -20.19 -3.97 6.24
N ARG A 82 -19.21 -3.55 7.07
CA ARG A 82 -19.47 -3.15 8.47
C ARG A 82 -20.32 -1.89 8.52
N GLU A 83 -19.96 -0.86 7.77
CA GLU A 83 -20.73 0.38 7.72
C GLU A 83 -22.15 0.15 7.24
N LEU A 84 -22.35 -0.71 6.24
CA LEU A 84 -23.66 -1.06 5.72
C LEU A 84 -24.47 -1.80 6.78
N ALA A 85 -23.87 -2.75 7.50
CA ALA A 85 -24.52 -3.43 8.63
C ALA A 85 -24.89 -2.46 9.76
N GLU A 86 -24.01 -1.52 10.10
CA GLU A 86 -24.28 -0.47 11.08
C GLU A 86 -25.41 0.46 10.61
N LYS A 87 -25.39 0.92 9.36
CA LYS A 87 -26.45 1.73 8.74
C LYS A 87 -27.79 1.01 8.77
N ARG A 88 -27.82 -0.29 8.44
CA ARG A 88 -29.01 -1.15 8.54
C ARG A 88 -29.51 -1.29 9.98
N ARG A 89 -28.60 -1.33 10.97
CA ARG A 89 -28.97 -1.38 12.39
C ARG A 89 -29.55 -0.06 12.87
N VAL A 90 -28.96 1.07 12.46
CA VAL A 90 -29.34 2.42 12.90
C VAL A 90 -30.65 2.87 12.28
N ALA A 91 -30.91 2.53 11.01
CA ALA A 91 -32.13 2.91 10.32
C ALA A 91 -32.72 1.75 9.49
N PRO A 92 -33.37 0.77 10.16
CA PRO A 92 -34.04 -0.33 9.47
C PRO A 92 -35.08 0.21 8.49
N GLY A 93 -35.00 -0.15 7.21
CA GLY A 93 -35.99 0.21 6.20
C GLY A 93 -35.95 1.66 5.68
N TRP A 94 -34.98 2.49 6.09
CA TRP A 94 -34.79 3.84 5.53
C TRP A 94 -33.71 3.91 4.46
N LEU A 95 -32.62 3.14 4.62
CA LEU A 95 -31.45 3.21 3.73
C LEU A 95 -31.57 2.35 2.45
N ASP A 96 -32.38 1.29 2.52
CA ASP A 96 -32.61 0.32 1.44
C ASP A 96 -33.98 0.53 0.74
N SER A 97 -34.71 1.59 1.09
CA SER A 97 -36.03 1.90 0.52
C SER A 97 -35.95 3.17 -0.31
N ASP A 98 -36.36 3.12 -1.59
CA ASP A 98 -36.56 4.29 -2.48
C ASP A 98 -37.71 5.23 -2.03
N ALA A 99 -38.08 5.18 -0.74
CA ALA A 99 -39.11 6.01 -0.15
C ALA A 99 -38.58 7.43 0.03
N ARG A 100 -38.64 8.23 -1.04
CA ARG A 100 -38.46 9.67 -0.96
C ARG A 100 -39.58 10.25 -0.09
N LEU A 101 -39.22 11.04 0.93
CA LEU A 101 -40.23 11.82 1.65
C LEU A 101 -40.94 12.74 0.66
N LEU A 102 -42.27 12.71 0.68
CA LEU A 102 -43.08 13.71 0.03
C LEU A 102 -42.91 15.03 0.80
N GLU A 103 -42.27 16.01 0.18
CA GLU A 103 -42.32 17.38 0.65
C GLU A 103 -43.74 17.92 0.41
N PRO A 104 -44.38 18.53 1.42
CA PRO A 104 -45.68 19.16 1.23
C PRO A 104 -45.52 20.34 0.26
N GLU A 105 -46.35 20.36 -0.78
CA GLU A 105 -46.48 21.52 -1.67
C GLU A 105 -46.86 22.74 -0.83
N ARG A 106 -46.03 23.78 -0.83
CA ARG A 106 -46.41 25.07 -0.23
C ARG A 106 -47.55 25.64 -1.07
N ALA A 107 -48.76 25.56 -0.53
CA ALA A 107 -49.92 26.23 -1.10
C ALA A 107 -49.72 27.76 -0.99
N GLY A 108 -49.12 28.34 -2.01
CA GLY A 108 -48.75 29.76 -2.08
C GLY A 108 -47.35 29.89 -2.65
N GLY A 109 -47.27 29.98 -3.97
CA GLY A 109 -46.01 30.28 -4.63
C GLY A 109 -45.50 31.64 -4.19
N GLU A 110 -44.22 31.71 -3.87
CA GLU A 110 -43.37 32.89 -4.09
C GLU A 110 -41.92 32.43 -3.99
N GLU A 111 -41.18 32.67 -5.09
CA GLU A 111 -39.74 32.54 -5.17
C GLU A 111 -39.05 33.44 -4.14
N LEU A 112 -37.80 33.07 -3.82
CA LEU A 112 -36.75 33.84 -3.16
C LEU A 112 -36.74 33.78 -1.62
N GLN A 113 -35.78 33.04 -1.06
CA GLN A 113 -34.52 33.65 -0.61
C GLN A 113 -33.61 32.64 0.07
N ASP A 114 -32.44 32.48 -0.54
CA ASP A 114 -31.17 32.28 0.14
C ASP A 114 -31.02 33.39 1.21
N ALA A 115 -31.21 33.07 2.49
CA ALA A 115 -30.88 33.94 3.61
C ALA A 115 -30.80 33.17 4.93
N GLN A 116 -29.56 32.81 5.24
CA GLN A 116 -28.94 32.77 6.56
C GLN A 116 -29.67 33.54 7.69
N THR A 117 -29.56 32.99 8.91
CA THR A 117 -29.53 33.64 10.25
C THR A 117 -30.74 33.56 11.20
N THR A 118 -30.51 32.75 12.26
CA THR A 118 -30.68 33.06 13.69
C THR A 118 -32.06 33.31 14.33
N ALA A 119 -32.34 32.43 15.30
CA ALA A 119 -32.63 32.73 16.71
C ALA A 119 -34.03 32.35 17.27
N ALA A 120 -33.96 31.39 18.19
CA ALA A 120 -34.58 31.35 19.53
C ALA A 120 -36.08 31.06 19.66
N GLY A 121 -36.40 29.94 20.33
CA GLY A 121 -37.74 29.71 20.86
C GLY A 121 -38.08 28.30 21.35
N GLN A 122 -37.21 27.68 22.18
CA GLN A 122 -37.59 26.88 23.36
C GLN A 122 -38.77 25.88 23.25
N ALA A 123 -38.46 24.57 23.16
CA ALA A 123 -39.03 23.50 24.01
C ALA A 123 -38.72 22.09 23.45
N SER A 124 -37.61 21.50 23.88
CA SER A 124 -37.57 20.08 24.28
C SER A 124 -36.20 19.80 24.89
N ALA A 125 -36.13 19.87 26.23
CA ALA A 125 -35.00 19.39 26.98
C ALA A 125 -35.00 17.85 26.89
N SER A 126 -34.32 17.32 25.87
CA SER A 126 -33.92 15.92 25.86
C SER A 126 -32.65 15.82 26.70
N GLU A 127 -32.77 15.16 27.84
CA GLU A 127 -31.72 14.86 28.80
C GLU A 127 -30.68 13.93 28.15
N MET A 128 -29.77 14.51 27.38
CA MET A 128 -28.49 13.89 27.04
C MET A 128 -27.55 14.22 28.18
N PRO A 129 -26.94 13.26 28.89
CA PRO A 129 -25.83 13.58 29.76
C PRO A 129 -24.78 14.26 28.89
N VAL A 130 -24.43 15.50 29.22
CA VAL A 130 -23.25 16.18 28.70
C VAL A 130 -22.06 15.43 29.31
N ASN A 131 -21.81 14.22 28.81
CA ASN A 131 -20.67 13.44 29.20
C ASN A 131 -19.46 14.21 28.71
N ASP A 132 -18.68 14.65 29.68
CA ASP A 132 -17.45 15.39 29.56
C ASP A 132 -16.36 14.50 28.95
N GLN A 133 -16.58 14.09 27.70
CA GLN A 133 -15.69 13.21 26.94
C GLN A 133 -14.28 13.80 26.85
N GLY A 134 -14.16 15.14 26.88
CA GLY A 134 -12.88 15.84 26.97
C GLY A 134 -12.13 15.52 28.27
N ALA A 135 -12.81 15.57 29.42
CA ALA A 135 -12.21 15.21 30.71
C ALA A 135 -11.87 13.72 30.83
N GLU A 136 -12.62 12.82 30.18
CA GLU A 136 -12.26 11.40 30.12
C GLU A 136 -11.00 11.15 29.29
N LEU A 137 -10.86 11.82 28.15
CA LEU A 137 -9.64 11.75 27.33
C LEU A 137 -8.43 12.32 28.08
N ASP A 138 -8.59 13.43 28.79
CA ASP A 138 -7.50 14.03 29.58
C ASP A 138 -7.09 13.14 30.78
N ARG A 139 -8.03 12.42 31.39
CA ARG A 139 -7.72 11.43 32.44
C ARG A 139 -6.93 10.23 31.92
N VAL A 140 -7.22 9.77 30.70
CA VAL A 140 -6.56 8.60 30.11
C VAL A 140 -5.20 8.97 29.50
N PHE A 141 -5.10 10.13 28.86
CA PHE A 141 -3.93 10.52 28.06
C PHE A 141 -3.07 11.62 28.69
N GLY A 142 -3.60 12.44 29.60
CA GLY A 142 -2.87 13.55 30.23
C GLY A 142 -1.73 13.12 31.16
N GLY A 143 -1.66 11.84 31.53
CA GLY A 143 -0.55 11.26 32.31
C GLY A 143 0.64 10.74 31.47
N LEU A 144 0.54 10.73 30.14
CA LEU A 144 1.62 10.25 29.26
C LEU A 144 2.64 11.36 29.02
N SER A 145 3.51 11.61 30.01
CA SER A 145 4.73 12.36 29.77
C SER A 145 5.63 11.55 28.83
N MET A 146 5.70 11.96 27.55
CA MET A 146 6.73 11.45 26.63
C MET A 146 8.11 11.74 27.24
N LYS A 147 8.94 10.69 27.31
CA LYS A 147 10.31 10.74 27.79
C LYS A 147 11.25 10.55 26.62
#